data_AF-A0A661TQT4-F1
#
_entry.id   AF-A0A661TQT4-F1
#
_cell.length_a   1.000
_cell.length_b   1.000
_cell.length_c   1.000
_cell.angle_alpha   90.00
_cell.angle_beta   90.00
_cell.angle_gamma   90.00
#
_symmetry.space_group_name_H-M   'P 1'
#
loop_
_entity.id
_entity.type
_entity.pdbx_description
1 polymer ?
#
loop_
_entity_poly.entity_id
_entity_poly.type
_entity_poly.pdbx_seq_one_letter_code
_entity_poly.pdbx_strand_id
1 'polypeptide(L)'
;MGFSLKKIYKLFIIAILVVGCFFVLIKPWESKAQNTALLNFTGKVTNTDGTEVADGNYDFVFRLYDAPTGGSQQWTETLSSSTRFSGAIAGVASSSDGIIYTYSGASATSTFQIGQYLTNASTS
;
A
#
# COMPACT_ATOMS: atom_id res chain seq x y z
N MET A 1 -6.09 -65.45 16.05
CA MET A 1 -6.65 -65.27 14.68
C MET A 1 -5.55 -64.67 13.80
N GLY A 2 -4.94 -65.47 12.90
CA GLY A 2 -3.75 -65.03 12.15
C GLY A 2 -4.09 -64.13 10.96
N PHE A 3 -3.52 -62.93 10.89
CA PHE A 3 -3.63 -62.08 9.71
C PHE A 3 -2.67 -62.56 8.61
N SER A 4 -3.21 -62.85 7.42
CA SER A 4 -2.39 -63.20 6.25
C SER A 4 -1.47 -62.04 5.86
N LEU A 5 -0.20 -62.35 5.55
CA LEU A 5 0.80 -61.38 5.08
C LEU A 5 0.30 -60.55 3.88
N LYS A 6 -0.54 -61.14 3.01
CA LYS A 6 -1.17 -60.46 1.87
C LYS A 6 -2.21 -59.39 2.28
N LYS A 7 -2.82 -59.50 3.47
CA LYS A 7 -3.67 -58.43 4.05
C LYS A 7 -2.81 -57.29 4.59
N ILE A 8 -1.72 -57.61 5.30
CA ILE A 8 -0.81 -56.62 5.89
C ILE A 8 -0.22 -55.72 4.80
N TYR A 9 0.28 -56.31 3.71
CA TYR A 9 0.81 -55.55 2.57
C TYR A 9 -0.23 -54.60 1.93
N LYS A 10 -1.49 -55.05 1.77
CA LYS A 10 -2.57 -54.20 1.25
C LYS A 10 -2.91 -53.04 2.18
N LEU A 11 -2.96 -53.27 3.50
CA LEU A 11 -3.15 -52.22 4.51
C LEU A 11 -2.02 -51.18 4.44
N PHE A 12 -0.78 -51.60 4.23
CA PHE A 12 0.38 -50.71 4.12
C PHE A 12 0.30 -49.80 2.87
N ILE A 13 -0.10 -50.35 1.72
CA ILE A 13 -0.35 -49.55 0.49
C ILE A 13 -1.48 -48.54 0.70
N ILE A 14 -2.58 -48.94 1.34
CA ILE A 14 -3.71 -48.05 1.63
C ILE A 14 -3.28 -46.91 2.56
N ALA A 15 -2.49 -47.19 3.59
CA ALA A 15 -1.95 -46.16 4.48
C ALA A 15 -1.07 -45.16 3.72
N ILE A 16 -0.18 -45.62 2.85
CA ILE A 16 0.67 -44.74 2.01
C ILE A 16 -0.18 -43.86 1.09
N LEU A 17 -1.22 -44.42 0.45
CA LEU A 17 -2.14 -43.65 -0.41
C LEU A 17 -2.95 -42.61 0.38
N VAL A 18 -3.41 -42.93 1.58
CA VAL A 18 -4.13 -41.99 2.46
C VAL A 18 -3.21 -40.85 2.89
N VAL A 19 -1.97 -41.14 3.31
CA VAL A 19 -0.98 -40.12 3.68
C VAL A 19 -0.61 -39.24 2.49
N GLY A 20 -0.35 -39.83 1.32
CA GLY A 20 -0.05 -39.08 0.09
C GLY A 20 -1.21 -38.18 -0.35
N CYS A 21 -2.45 -38.66 -0.24
CA CYS A 21 -3.65 -37.86 -0.50
C CYS A 21 -3.77 -36.69 0.49
N PHE A 22 -3.49 -36.92 1.78
CA PHE A 22 -3.51 -35.87 2.80
C PHE A 22 -2.54 -34.72 2.46
N PHE A 23 -1.32 -35.04 2.01
CA PHE A 23 -0.33 -34.05 1.56
C PHE A 23 -0.78 -33.23 0.33
N VAL A 24 -1.61 -33.79 -0.57
CA VAL A 24 -2.18 -33.04 -1.72
C VAL A 24 -3.34 -32.12 -1.31
N LEU A 25 -4.01 -32.42 -0.19
CA LEU A 25 -5.09 -31.60 0.34
C LEU A 25 -4.57 -30.37 1.11
N ILE A 26 -3.46 -30.49 1.85
CA ILE A 26 -2.80 -29.38 2.55
C ILE A 26 -1.93 -28.52 1.61
N LYS A 27 -2.59 -27.85 0.65
CA LYS A 27 -1.94 -26.79 -0.14
C LYS A 27 -1.45 -25.69 0.81
N PRO A 28 -0.17 -25.27 0.76
CA PRO A 28 0.27 -24.11 1.53
C PRO A 28 -0.49 -22.88 1.06
N TRP A 29 -1.06 -22.11 1.98
CA TRP A 29 -1.76 -20.87 1.63
C TRP A 29 -0.74 -19.82 1.19
N GLU A 30 -0.86 -19.35 -0.06
CA GLU A 30 -0.11 -18.21 -0.54
C GLU A 30 -0.53 -16.94 0.21
N SER A 31 0.32 -16.50 1.13
CA SER A 31 0.13 -15.24 1.87
C SER A 31 0.38 -14.06 0.93
N LYS A 32 -0.66 -13.60 0.24
CA LYS A 32 -0.63 -12.34 -0.49
C LYS A 32 -0.47 -11.20 0.53
N ALA A 33 0.62 -10.45 0.44
CA ALA A 33 0.85 -9.30 1.31
C ALA A 33 -0.30 -8.29 1.16
N GLN A 34 -0.84 -7.81 2.29
CA GLN A 34 -1.83 -6.74 2.29
C GLN A 34 -1.15 -5.45 1.82
N ASN A 35 -1.41 -5.06 0.56
CA ASN A 35 -0.87 -3.84 0.00
C ASN A 35 -1.53 -2.63 0.65
N THR A 36 -0.82 -1.98 1.58
CA THR A 36 -1.25 -0.71 2.19
C THR A 36 -1.12 0.39 1.15
N ALA A 37 -2.21 0.65 0.42
CA ALA A 37 -2.25 1.53 -0.74
C ALA A 37 -1.96 3.02 -0.47
N LEU A 38 -1.85 3.43 0.81
CA LEU A 38 -1.47 4.79 1.21
C LEU A 38 -0.33 4.75 2.25
N LEU A 39 0.78 5.41 1.93
CA LEU A 39 1.87 5.68 2.86
C LEU A 39 1.78 7.13 3.34
N ASN A 40 1.34 7.33 4.58
CA ASN A 40 1.38 8.65 5.21
C ASN A 40 2.83 9.00 5.57
N PHE A 41 3.26 10.22 5.25
CA PHE A 41 4.56 10.75 5.64
C PHE A 41 4.41 12.18 6.19
N THR A 42 5.20 12.49 7.21
CA THR A 42 5.34 13.84 7.78
C THR A 42 6.82 14.14 7.89
N GLY A 43 7.25 15.33 7.47
CA GLY A 43 8.64 15.74 7.52
C GLY A 43 8.77 17.26 7.60
N LYS A 44 9.97 17.72 7.94
CA LYS A 44 10.36 19.13 7.93
C LYS A 44 11.61 19.28 7.07
N VAL A 45 11.66 20.30 6.23
CA VAL A 45 12.85 20.59 5.42
C VAL A 45 13.79 21.49 6.21
N THR A 46 15.05 21.10 6.30
CA THR A 46 16.10 21.85 7.02
C THR A 46 17.31 22.07 6.13
N ASN A 47 18.00 23.19 6.36
CA ASN A 47 19.30 23.47 5.78
C ASN A 47 20.37 22.54 6.39
N THR A 48 21.57 22.52 5.80
CA THR A 48 22.70 21.67 6.25
C THR A 48 23.19 21.98 7.67
N ASP A 49 22.91 23.16 8.19
CA ASP A 49 23.20 23.57 9.58
C ASP A 49 22.10 23.18 10.59
N GLY A 50 21.02 22.53 10.11
CA GLY A 50 19.87 22.13 10.92
C GLY A 50 18.81 23.21 11.13
N THR A 51 19.00 24.43 10.61
CA THR A 51 17.96 25.48 10.61
C THR A 51 16.83 25.11 9.65
N GLU A 52 15.65 25.68 9.86
CA GLU A 52 14.48 25.44 9.01
C GLU A 52 14.63 26.17 7.66
N VAL A 53 14.17 25.54 6.57
CA VAL A 53 14.09 26.23 5.28
C VAL A 53 13.02 27.32 5.39
N ALA A 54 13.37 28.56 5.00
CA ALA A 54 12.48 29.71 5.08
C ALA A 54 11.25 29.57 4.16
N ASP A 55 10.16 30.25 4.50
CA ASP A 55 8.92 30.23 3.72
C ASP A 55 9.13 30.69 2.26
N GLY A 56 8.64 29.89 1.30
CA GLY A 56 8.81 30.17 -0.11
C GLY A 56 8.09 29.18 -1.03
N ASN A 57 8.10 29.48 -2.33
CA ASN A 57 7.62 28.56 -3.37
C ASN A 57 8.73 27.57 -3.74
N TYR A 58 8.55 26.31 -3.35
CA TYR A 58 9.46 25.22 -3.69
C TYR A 58 8.75 24.15 -4.52
N ASP A 59 9.44 23.66 -5.54
CA ASP A 59 9.04 22.47 -6.30
C ASP A 59 9.60 21.22 -5.59
N PHE A 60 8.75 20.21 -5.35
CA PHE A 60 9.13 18.97 -4.67
C PHE A 60 9.10 17.78 -5.63
N VAL A 61 10.01 16.81 -5.44
CA VAL A 61 9.99 15.52 -6.15
C VAL A 61 10.09 14.36 -5.16
N PHE A 62 9.00 13.61 -5.03
CA PHE A 62 8.96 12.38 -4.24
C PHE A 62 9.40 11.19 -5.08
N ARG A 63 10.05 10.21 -4.43
CA ARG A 63 10.53 8.97 -5.05
C ARG A 63 10.39 7.83 -4.05
N LEU A 64 9.98 6.66 -4.53
CA LEU A 64 9.99 5.41 -3.77
C LEU A 64 11.01 4.46 -4.37
N TYR A 65 11.80 3.80 -3.53
CA TYR A 65 12.80 2.80 -3.89
C TYR A 65 12.55 1.49 -3.15
N ASP A 66 12.97 0.37 -3.73
CA ASP A 66 12.83 -0.97 -3.14
C ASP A 66 13.93 -1.33 -2.12
N ALA A 67 15.06 -0.62 -2.11
CA ALA A 67 16.15 -0.81 -1.14
C ALA A 67 16.83 0.53 -0.74
N PRO A 68 17.37 0.66 0.48
CA PRO A 68 18.02 1.90 0.96
C PRO A 68 19.27 2.34 0.17
N THR A 69 19.97 1.37 -0.44
CA THR A 69 21.18 1.60 -1.25
C THR A 69 21.15 0.65 -2.44
N GLY A 70 21.35 1.17 -3.66
CA GLY A 70 21.38 0.37 -4.88
C GLY A 70 20.01 -0.18 -5.36
N GLY A 71 18.91 0.25 -4.74
CA GLY A 71 17.55 -0.13 -5.15
C GLY A 71 17.07 0.55 -6.43
N SER A 72 16.06 -0.04 -7.06
CA SER A 72 15.37 0.54 -8.22
C SER A 72 14.31 1.56 -7.79
N GLN A 73 14.08 2.59 -8.61
CA GLN A 73 13.00 3.55 -8.39
C GLN A 73 11.67 2.91 -8.82
N GLN A 74 10.78 2.67 -7.86
CA GLN A 74 9.48 2.04 -8.06
C GLN A 74 8.38 3.05 -8.40
N TRP A 75 8.50 4.30 -7.93
CA TRP A 75 7.54 5.38 -8.19
C TRP A 75 8.19 6.76 -8.04
N THR A 76 7.62 7.78 -8.68
CA THR A 76 7.99 9.19 -8.47
C THR A 76 6.82 10.13 -8.79
N GLU A 77 6.76 11.27 -8.10
CA GLU A 77 5.79 12.35 -8.30
C GLU A 77 6.50 13.70 -8.19
N THR A 78 6.11 14.66 -9.04
CA THR A 78 6.64 16.03 -9.05
C THR A 78 5.54 17.03 -8.73
N LEU A 79 5.64 17.68 -7.59
CA LEU A 79 4.78 18.79 -7.17
C LEU A 79 5.51 20.11 -7.47
N SER A 80 5.40 20.61 -8.70
CA SER A 80 5.88 21.93 -9.09
C SER A 80 4.84 23.01 -8.81
N SER A 81 5.24 24.27 -8.89
CA SER A 81 4.34 25.43 -8.90
C SER A 81 3.16 25.35 -9.87
N SER A 82 3.21 24.52 -10.92
CA SER A 82 2.12 24.29 -11.88
C SER A 82 1.35 22.96 -11.71
N THR A 83 1.86 22.00 -10.94
CA THR A 83 1.18 20.71 -10.63
C THR A 83 0.71 20.61 -9.17
N ARG A 84 1.16 21.50 -8.28
CA ARG A 84 0.83 21.49 -6.84
C ARG A 84 -0.66 21.75 -6.60
N PHE A 85 -1.39 20.69 -6.25
CA PHE A 85 -2.75 20.85 -5.74
C PHE A 85 -2.75 21.73 -4.48
N SER A 86 -3.47 22.84 -4.56
CA SER A 86 -3.77 23.73 -3.45
C SER A 86 -5.18 24.25 -3.62
N GLY A 87 -6.04 24.00 -2.64
CA GLY A 87 -7.43 24.43 -2.63
C GLY A 87 -8.03 24.22 -1.25
N ALA A 88 -8.86 25.15 -0.78
CA ALA A 88 -9.57 25.01 0.49
C ALA A 88 -10.79 24.11 0.30
N ILE A 89 -11.14 23.28 1.29
CA ILE A 89 -12.40 22.53 1.27
C ILE A 89 -13.54 23.54 1.40
N ALA A 90 -14.31 23.70 0.33
CA ALA A 90 -15.47 24.58 0.23
C ALA A 90 -16.80 23.88 0.55
N GLY A 91 -16.80 22.54 0.59
CA GLY A 91 -17.95 21.75 0.99
C GLY A 91 -17.63 20.27 1.13
N VAL A 92 -18.43 19.57 1.94
CA VAL A 92 -18.38 18.12 2.14
C VAL A 92 -19.80 17.57 2.02
N ALA A 93 -19.99 16.48 1.29
CA ALA A 93 -21.26 15.78 1.15
C ALA A 93 -21.07 14.27 1.26
N SER A 94 -22.04 13.58 1.84
CA SER A 94 -22.01 12.12 2.00
C SER A 94 -23.07 11.45 1.11
N SER A 95 -22.71 10.36 0.45
CA SER A 95 -23.60 9.48 -0.31
C SER A 95 -23.53 8.03 0.20
N SER A 96 -24.32 7.13 -0.39
CA SER A 96 -24.17 5.67 -0.18
C SER A 96 -22.80 5.14 -0.61
N ASP A 97 -22.12 5.85 -1.50
CA ASP A 97 -20.95 5.37 -2.24
C ASP A 97 -19.64 6.01 -1.72
N GLY A 98 -19.73 7.01 -0.83
CA GLY A 98 -18.57 7.64 -0.19
C GLY A 98 -18.80 9.08 0.28
N ILE A 99 -17.71 9.77 0.60
CA ILE A 99 -17.69 11.20 0.93
C ILE A 99 -17.11 11.98 -0.25
N ILE A 100 -17.82 13.02 -0.68
CA ILE A 100 -17.43 13.94 -1.75
C ILE A 100 -16.93 15.24 -1.12
N TYR A 101 -15.75 15.69 -1.56
CA TYR A 101 -15.15 16.96 -1.15
C TYR A 101 -15.14 17.94 -2.32
N THR A 102 -15.68 19.14 -2.11
CA THR A 102 -15.65 20.25 -3.06
C THR A 102 -14.56 21.23 -2.63
N TYR A 103 -13.73 21.70 -3.57
CA TYR A 103 -12.61 22.59 -3.28
C TYR A 103 -12.75 23.95 -4.00
N SER A 104 -12.35 25.04 -3.34
CA SER A 104 -12.24 26.37 -3.94
C SER A 104 -10.79 26.73 -4.26
N GLY A 105 -10.59 27.50 -5.35
CA GLY A 105 -9.27 27.98 -5.78
C GLY A 105 -8.31 26.95 -6.39
N ALA A 106 -8.78 25.70 -6.60
CA ALA A 106 -7.95 24.56 -7.01
C ALA A 106 -7.17 24.83 -8.32
N SER A 107 -5.86 25.06 -8.18
CA SER A 107 -4.95 25.40 -9.28
C SER A 107 -4.01 24.24 -9.61
N ALA A 108 -4.56 23.06 -9.89
CA ALA A 108 -3.82 21.90 -10.39
C ALA A 108 -4.70 20.99 -11.25
N THR A 109 -4.16 20.56 -12.40
CA THR A 109 -4.83 19.68 -13.37
C THR A 109 -4.25 18.27 -13.42
N SER A 110 -3.09 18.03 -12.80
CA SER A 110 -2.42 16.72 -12.71
C SER A 110 -3.02 15.85 -11.60
N THR A 111 -4.25 15.40 -11.83
CA THR A 111 -4.88 14.16 -11.33
C THR A 111 -4.26 13.50 -10.09
N PHE A 112 -4.88 13.73 -8.93
CA PHE A 112 -4.76 12.80 -7.81
C PHE A 112 -5.29 11.41 -8.21
N GLN A 113 -4.68 10.33 -7.71
CA GLN A 113 -5.02 8.93 -8.03
C GLN A 113 -5.62 8.19 -6.81
N ILE A 114 -6.07 6.95 -7.04
CA ILE A 114 -7.11 6.27 -6.24
C ILE A 114 -6.75 6.12 -4.74
N GLY A 115 -7.60 6.67 -3.87
CA GLY A 115 -7.61 6.41 -2.41
C GLY A 115 -7.31 7.62 -1.51
N GLN A 116 -6.87 8.74 -2.08
CA GLN A 116 -6.43 9.93 -1.35
C GLN A 116 -7.55 10.63 -0.55
N TYR A 117 -7.22 11.06 0.67
CA TYR A 117 -7.94 12.09 1.44
C TYR A 117 -7.02 13.29 1.67
N LEU A 118 -7.48 14.49 1.34
CA LEU A 118 -6.80 15.74 1.68
C LEU A 118 -7.14 16.16 3.11
N THR A 119 -6.35 15.71 4.08
CA THR A 119 -6.42 16.24 5.45
C THR A 119 -5.36 17.32 5.68
N ASN A 120 -5.76 18.59 5.54
CA ASN A 120 -5.16 19.61 6.39
C ASN A 120 -5.55 19.27 7.83
N ALA A 121 -4.56 18.97 8.68
CA ALA A 121 -4.83 18.59 10.05
C ALA A 121 -5.33 19.79 10.86
N SER A 122 -6.58 19.70 11.35
CA SER A 122 -7.18 20.53 12.40
C SER A 122 -7.15 22.06 12.22
N THR A 123 -8.34 22.65 12.02
CA THR A 123 -8.69 23.89 12.71
C THR A 123 -9.81 23.58 13.70
N SER A 124 -9.70 24.15 14.90
CA SER A 124 -10.57 23.97 16.07
C SER A 124 -12.07 24.11 15.78
#